data_AF-A0AAF0CUC2-F1
#
_entry.id   AF-A0AAF0CUC2-F1
#
_cell.length_a   1.000
_cell.length_b   1.000
_cell.length_c   1.000
_cell.angle_alpha   90.00
_cell.angle_beta   90.00
_cell.angle_gamma   90.00
#
_symmetry.space_group_name_H-M   'P 1'
#
loop_
_entity.id
_entity.type
_entity.pdbx_description
1 polymer ?
#
loop_
_entity_poly.entity_id
_entity_poly.type
_entity_poly.pdbx_seq_one_letter_code
_entity_poly.pdbx_strand_id
1 'polypeptide(L)'
;MINKKLITLAVASMALLAGCGKLEKGTSHVDPSESDSGKVDTTGRIDRQSYQAVLVDGKYKPNAVRGLTASVLSSPYNASNLENGLVELSKDSYPVDNYLFQEGQILKREDIIAMLTQHSEEAPNGLNPGEGPIIFEQVLEQDFWDKKKERLAGISLGIALNSETKTDGETKNIDDETIVNEGKRIAQGVLERLRSYKGMEKIPVTIGLFKQAKASDIAGGDYFAKATSEKGDKLGEWSDISEEYVALIPGTEDDSIASKDGLVNKYGDFKNSVDDFFPNNSGMSAVACYRDDELQKLTIKIETKYFGETELFNFTQFVGKTAQSVFNLPAELEIQINTLEGTKGTITKALNSDEFNAHAFD
;
A
#
# COMPACT_ATOMS: atom_id res chain seq x y z
N MET A 1 45.27 -22.37 -57.08
CA MET A 1 45.82 -21.35 -56.16
C MET A 1 44.67 -20.80 -55.32
N ILE A 2 44.50 -21.34 -54.11
CA ILE A 2 43.45 -20.89 -53.19
C ILE A 2 43.98 -19.66 -52.45
N ASN A 3 43.21 -18.59 -52.51
CA ASN A 3 43.62 -17.23 -52.16
C ASN A 3 43.87 -17.13 -50.64
N LYS A 4 45.13 -16.94 -50.22
CA LYS A 4 45.55 -16.87 -48.80
C LYS A 4 44.89 -15.74 -47.99
N LYS A 5 44.16 -14.83 -48.63
CA LYS A 5 43.38 -13.78 -47.95
C LYS A 5 42.00 -14.25 -47.43
N LEU A 6 41.45 -15.37 -47.92
CA LEU A 6 40.17 -15.88 -47.40
C LEU A 6 40.32 -16.72 -46.12
N ILE A 7 41.48 -17.32 -45.89
CA ILE A 7 41.72 -18.20 -44.73
C ILE A 7 41.95 -17.38 -43.45
N THR A 8 42.42 -16.13 -43.57
CA THR A 8 42.67 -15.26 -42.41
C THR A 8 41.40 -14.57 -41.88
N LEU A 9 40.31 -14.53 -42.67
CA LEU A 9 39.04 -13.93 -42.24
C LEU A 9 38.10 -14.94 -41.58
N ALA A 10 38.25 -16.24 -41.86
CA ALA A 10 37.42 -17.30 -41.28
C ALA A 10 37.86 -17.73 -39.87
N VAL A 11 39.10 -17.45 -39.46
CA VAL A 11 39.64 -17.80 -38.14
C VAL A 11 39.47 -16.67 -37.12
N ALA A 12 39.25 -15.42 -37.56
CA ALA A 12 38.99 -14.28 -36.67
C ALA A 12 37.52 -14.18 -36.22
N SER A 13 36.58 -14.83 -36.92
CA SER A 13 35.15 -14.82 -36.58
C SER A 13 34.74 -15.87 -35.55
N MET A 14 35.65 -16.79 -35.18
CA MET A 14 35.35 -17.91 -34.29
C MET A 14 35.85 -17.70 -32.84
N ALA A 15 36.48 -16.54 -32.55
CA ALA A 15 36.97 -16.17 -31.23
C ALA A 15 36.05 -15.18 -30.46
N LEU A 16 34.90 -14.80 -31.01
CA LEU A 16 33.94 -13.87 -30.37
C LEU A 16 32.70 -14.56 -29.78
N LEU A 17 32.68 -15.89 -29.66
CA LEU A 17 31.54 -16.65 -29.12
C LEU A 17 31.83 -17.40 -27.81
N ALA A 18 33.00 -17.18 -27.19
CA ALA A 18 33.26 -17.63 -25.82
C ALA A 18 32.76 -16.57 -24.81
N GLY A 19 31.45 -16.31 -24.86
CA GLY A 19 30.73 -15.43 -23.95
C GLY A 19 29.38 -16.02 -23.59
N CYS A 20 29.28 -17.34 -23.49
CA CYS A 20 28.13 -18.00 -22.89
C CYS A 20 28.18 -17.73 -21.38
N GLY A 21 27.61 -16.60 -20.97
CA GLY A 21 27.11 -16.43 -19.62
C GLY A 21 26.24 -17.63 -19.27
N LYS A 22 26.55 -18.26 -18.14
CA LYS A 22 25.87 -19.42 -17.60
C LYS A 22 24.46 -18.98 -17.17
N LEU A 23 23.52 -18.94 -18.11
CA LEU A 23 22.09 -18.88 -17.85
C LEU A 23 21.66 -20.28 -17.41
N GLU A 24 21.88 -20.58 -16.13
CA GLU A 24 21.24 -21.71 -15.48
C GLU A 24 19.78 -21.35 -15.19
N LYS A 25 18.92 -22.27 -15.63
CA LYS A 25 17.46 -22.20 -15.59
C LYS A 25 16.95 -21.95 -14.18
N GLY A 26 15.92 -21.10 -14.13
CA GLY A 26 14.98 -20.96 -13.03
C GLY A 26 14.50 -22.32 -12.53
N THR A 27 14.83 -22.58 -11.28
CA THR A 27 13.94 -22.71 -10.12
C THR A 27 14.89 -22.94 -8.96
N SER A 28 15.53 -21.88 -8.48
CA SER A 28 16.28 -21.97 -7.24
C SER A 28 15.25 -22.12 -6.13
N HIS A 29 15.18 -23.30 -5.54
CA HIS A 29 14.61 -23.41 -4.20
C HIS A 29 15.45 -22.46 -3.34
N VAL A 30 14.84 -21.40 -2.81
CA VAL A 30 15.51 -20.52 -1.85
C VAL A 30 15.69 -21.37 -0.60
N ASP A 31 16.84 -22.03 -0.51
CA ASP A 31 17.27 -22.71 0.70
C ASP A 31 17.79 -21.62 1.64
N PRO A 32 17.14 -21.35 2.78
CA PRO A 32 17.58 -20.31 3.73
C PRO A 32 18.93 -20.63 4.39
N SER A 33 19.58 -21.74 4.03
CA SER A 33 20.79 -22.24 4.68
C SER A 33 22.11 -21.86 3.98
N GLU A 34 22.07 -21.24 2.80
CA GLU A 34 23.27 -20.66 2.15
C GLU A 34 23.28 -19.13 2.27
N SER A 35 23.36 -18.61 3.49
CA SER A 35 23.71 -17.20 3.72
C SER A 35 25.22 -17.04 3.74
N ASP A 36 25.70 -16.20 2.83
CA ASP A 36 27.05 -15.62 2.86
C ASP A 36 27.20 -14.95 4.25
N SER A 37 28.14 -15.44 5.06
CA SER A 37 28.21 -15.14 6.50
C SER A 37 28.19 -13.62 6.76
N GLY A 38 27.07 -13.10 7.26
CA GLY A 38 26.91 -11.69 7.66
C GLY A 38 25.93 -10.85 6.85
N LYS A 39 24.93 -11.45 6.19
CA LYS A 39 23.77 -10.73 5.63
C LYS A 39 22.46 -11.31 6.17
N VAL A 40 21.56 -10.45 6.64
CA VAL A 40 20.15 -10.80 6.95
C VAL A 40 19.46 -11.37 5.71
N ASP A 41 18.85 -12.56 5.86
CA ASP A 41 18.04 -13.19 4.82
C ASP A 41 16.75 -12.40 4.56
N THR A 42 16.31 -12.33 3.31
CA THR A 42 15.14 -11.54 2.92
C THR A 42 14.26 -12.23 1.89
N THR A 43 13.04 -11.73 1.72
CA THR A 43 12.10 -12.17 0.68
C THR A 43 12.50 -11.79 -0.74
N GLY A 44 13.54 -10.97 -0.92
CA GLY A 44 13.79 -10.26 -2.19
C GLY A 44 12.82 -9.09 -2.39
N ARG A 45 12.89 -8.45 -3.57
CA ARG A 45 12.08 -7.28 -3.94
C ARG A 45 11.15 -7.58 -5.11
N ILE A 46 9.95 -7.02 -5.07
CA ILE A 46 9.05 -6.96 -6.24
C ILE A 46 9.58 -5.91 -7.24
N ASP A 47 9.95 -4.73 -6.74
CA ASP A 47 10.58 -3.66 -7.53
C ASP A 47 11.58 -2.83 -6.69
N ARG A 48 12.14 -1.76 -7.27
CA ARG A 48 13.11 -0.89 -6.57
C ARG A 48 12.50 -0.02 -5.48
N GLN A 49 11.19 0.24 -5.53
CA GLN A 49 10.45 1.08 -4.58
C GLN A 49 9.87 0.27 -3.41
N SER A 50 10.00 -1.05 -3.46
CA SER A 50 9.52 -1.98 -2.45
C SER A 50 10.59 -2.29 -1.40
N TYR A 51 10.16 -2.38 -0.14
CA TYR A 51 10.99 -2.98 0.91
C TYR A 51 11.20 -4.47 0.64
N GLN A 52 12.30 -5.00 1.18
CA GLN A 52 12.48 -6.45 1.35
C GLN A 52 12.08 -6.78 2.78
N ALA A 53 11.33 -7.87 2.97
CA ALA A 53 11.00 -8.30 4.32
C ALA A 53 12.14 -9.13 4.92
N VAL A 54 12.44 -8.90 6.21
CA VAL A 54 13.41 -9.68 6.99
C VAL A 54 12.87 -11.09 7.22
N LEU A 55 13.73 -12.09 6.99
CA LEU A 55 13.51 -13.46 7.44
C LEU A 55 14.24 -13.66 8.77
N VAL A 56 13.52 -14.13 9.80
CA VAL A 56 14.12 -14.46 11.09
C VAL A 56 14.18 -15.96 11.22
N ASP A 57 15.38 -16.50 11.44
CA ASP A 57 15.66 -17.94 11.42
C ASP A 57 15.19 -18.60 10.11
N GLY A 58 15.43 -17.92 8.99
CA GLY A 58 15.04 -18.37 7.65
C GLY A 58 13.53 -18.34 7.36
N LYS A 59 12.73 -17.70 8.22
CA LYS A 59 11.26 -17.69 8.11
C LYS A 59 10.68 -16.28 8.11
N TYR A 60 9.64 -16.09 7.31
CA TYR A 60 8.79 -14.91 7.41
C TYR A 60 8.09 -14.91 8.76
N LYS A 61 8.12 -13.79 9.46
CA LYS A 61 7.38 -13.59 10.71
C LYS A 61 6.12 -12.78 10.42
N PRO A 62 4.93 -13.39 10.47
CA PRO A 62 3.68 -12.66 10.33
C PRO A 62 3.50 -11.66 11.48
N ASN A 63 2.63 -10.68 11.25
CA ASN A 63 2.24 -9.70 12.26
C ASN A 63 1.75 -10.38 13.55
N ALA A 64 2.19 -9.89 14.71
CA ALA A 64 1.80 -10.42 16.01
C ALA A 64 0.27 -10.37 16.23
N VAL A 65 -0.42 -9.45 15.57
CA VAL A 65 -1.87 -9.28 15.61
C VAL A 65 -2.56 -9.58 14.29
N ARG A 66 -1.97 -10.48 13.48
CA ARG A 66 -2.48 -10.88 12.15
C ARG A 66 -4.01 -11.03 12.11
N GLY A 67 -4.60 -10.42 11.10
CA GLY A 67 -6.04 -10.46 10.83
C GLY A 67 -6.87 -9.44 11.60
N LEU A 68 -6.28 -8.70 12.56
CA LEU A 68 -7.02 -7.65 13.28
C LEU A 68 -7.50 -6.54 12.34
N THR A 69 -6.62 -5.99 11.48
CA THR A 69 -6.98 -4.91 10.52
C THR A 69 -8.19 -5.29 9.68
N ALA A 70 -8.14 -6.47 9.06
CA ALA A 70 -9.20 -6.96 8.20
C ALA A 70 -10.52 -7.28 8.94
N SER A 71 -10.48 -7.42 10.27
CA SER A 71 -11.64 -7.80 11.08
C SER A 71 -12.37 -6.61 11.71
N VAL A 72 -11.68 -5.49 11.94
CA VAL A 72 -12.23 -4.38 12.73
C VAL A 72 -12.45 -3.10 11.93
N LEU A 73 -11.70 -2.86 10.85
CA LEU A 73 -11.94 -1.66 10.04
C LEU A 73 -13.27 -1.75 9.28
N SER A 74 -13.89 -0.59 9.08
CA SER A 74 -15.26 -0.50 8.56
C SER A 74 -15.42 -0.95 7.10
N SER A 75 -14.31 -1.02 6.34
CA SER A 75 -14.29 -1.51 4.96
C SER A 75 -12.92 -2.08 4.58
N PRO A 76 -12.84 -2.98 3.58
CA PRO A 76 -11.55 -3.45 3.06
C PRO A 76 -10.73 -2.33 2.39
N TYR A 77 -11.39 -1.27 1.89
CA TYR A 77 -10.71 -0.09 1.34
C TYR A 77 -9.96 0.66 2.45
N ASN A 78 -10.60 0.87 3.60
CA ASN A 78 -9.94 1.44 4.78
C ASN A 78 -8.73 0.59 5.22
N ALA A 79 -8.88 -0.74 5.26
CA ALA A 79 -7.78 -1.63 5.65
C ALA A 79 -6.58 -1.52 4.70
N SER A 80 -6.83 -1.52 3.40
CA SER A 80 -5.80 -1.36 2.37
C SER A 80 -5.10 0.00 2.47
N ASN A 81 -5.85 1.09 2.61
CA ASN A 81 -5.28 2.43 2.69
C ASN A 81 -4.49 2.65 3.98
N LEU A 82 -4.95 2.11 5.12
CA LEU A 82 -4.21 2.15 6.38
C LEU A 82 -2.84 1.49 6.24
N GLU A 83 -2.79 0.27 5.69
CA GLU A 83 -1.57 -0.53 5.59
C GLU A 83 -0.59 0.07 4.57
N ASN A 84 -1.07 0.34 3.35
CA ASN A 84 -0.22 0.88 2.28
C ASN A 84 0.21 2.32 2.57
N GLY A 85 -0.71 3.16 3.07
CA GLY A 85 -0.40 4.53 3.46
C GLY A 85 0.70 4.59 4.53
N LEU A 86 0.69 3.67 5.52
CA LEU A 86 1.76 3.62 6.52
C LEU A 86 3.10 3.23 5.92
N VAL A 87 3.12 2.28 4.97
CA VAL A 87 4.36 1.90 4.26
C VAL A 87 4.92 3.10 3.51
N GLU A 88 4.08 3.83 2.80
CA GLU A 88 4.51 5.02 2.04
C GLU A 88 5.01 6.13 2.94
N LEU A 89 4.28 6.47 4.01
CA LEU A 89 4.74 7.46 5.01
C LEU A 89 6.07 7.07 5.66
N SER A 90 6.30 5.78 5.84
CA SER A 90 7.53 5.27 6.43
C SER A 90 8.76 5.46 5.54
N LYS A 91 8.60 5.59 4.22
CA LYS A 91 9.73 5.78 3.29
C LYS A 91 10.47 7.10 3.52
N ASP A 92 9.81 8.11 4.08
CA ASP A 92 10.44 9.39 4.44
C ASP A 92 11.56 9.21 5.47
N SER A 93 11.29 8.42 6.52
CA SER A 93 12.21 8.16 7.62
C SER A 93 13.12 6.96 7.36
N TYR A 94 12.62 5.98 6.60
CA TYR A 94 13.27 4.67 6.42
C TYR A 94 13.44 4.33 4.94
N PRO A 95 14.31 5.02 4.17
CA PRO A 95 14.43 4.78 2.73
C PRO A 95 14.67 3.30 2.39
N VAL A 96 13.91 2.77 1.42
CA VAL A 96 13.89 1.34 1.06
C VAL A 96 15.26 0.75 0.79
N ASP A 97 16.21 1.54 0.31
CA ASP A 97 17.58 1.12 0.03
C ASP A 97 18.44 0.89 1.27
N ASN A 98 18.10 1.52 2.39
CA ASN A 98 18.84 1.40 3.65
C ASN A 98 18.13 0.51 4.67
N TYR A 99 16.82 0.30 4.53
CA TYR A 99 16.01 -0.41 5.51
C TYR A 99 15.31 -1.64 4.94
N LEU A 100 15.05 -2.61 5.81
CA LEU A 100 14.23 -3.79 5.55
C LEU A 100 12.94 -3.67 6.36
N PHE A 101 11.87 -4.26 5.84
CA PHE A 101 10.56 -4.30 6.48
C PHE A 101 10.44 -5.55 7.37
N GLN A 102 9.71 -5.41 8.47
CA GLN A 102 9.19 -6.52 9.24
C GLN A 102 7.77 -6.16 9.70
N GLU A 103 6.88 -7.14 9.67
CA GLU A 103 5.55 -7.01 10.28
C GLU A 103 5.66 -6.70 11.77
N GLY A 104 4.79 -5.86 12.34
CA GLY A 104 4.85 -5.51 13.76
C GLY A 104 4.93 -6.71 14.71
N GLN A 105 5.96 -6.71 15.57
CA GLN A 105 6.25 -7.77 16.54
C GLN A 105 6.17 -7.30 18.00
N ILE A 106 6.09 -5.99 18.26
CA ILE A 106 6.28 -5.42 19.60
C ILE A 106 4.95 -5.31 20.34
N LEU A 107 3.96 -4.63 19.76
CA LEU A 107 2.63 -4.49 20.35
C LEU A 107 1.88 -5.82 20.30
N LYS A 108 1.48 -6.30 21.48
CA LYS A 108 0.75 -7.55 21.62
C LYS A 108 -0.75 -7.34 21.46
N ARG A 109 -1.44 -8.39 21.01
CA ARG A 109 -2.89 -8.35 20.78
C ARG A 109 -3.67 -7.94 22.02
N GLU A 110 -3.28 -8.43 23.18
CA GLU A 110 -3.96 -8.14 24.45
C GLU A 110 -3.79 -6.68 24.85
N ASP A 111 -2.61 -6.10 24.61
CA ASP A 111 -2.35 -4.69 24.88
C ASP A 111 -3.11 -3.79 23.90
N ILE A 112 -3.19 -4.15 22.62
CA ILE A 112 -4.02 -3.42 21.65
C ILE A 112 -5.48 -3.45 22.08
N ILE A 113 -6.04 -4.64 22.35
CA ILE A 113 -7.45 -4.77 22.78
C ILE A 113 -7.71 -3.96 24.05
N ALA A 114 -6.78 -3.96 25.02
CA ALA A 114 -6.91 -3.15 26.23
C ALA A 114 -6.88 -1.64 25.95
N MET A 115 -6.09 -1.17 24.99
CA MET A 115 -6.08 0.24 24.59
C MET A 115 -7.34 0.66 23.82
N LEU A 116 -7.99 -0.27 23.10
CA LEU A 116 -9.22 0.03 22.37
C LEU A 116 -10.45 0.21 23.27
N THR A 117 -10.40 -0.18 24.55
CA THR A 117 -11.54 0.03 25.44
C THR A 117 -11.72 1.51 25.79
N GLN A 118 -12.94 1.87 26.19
CA GLN A 118 -13.17 3.17 26.83
C GLN A 118 -12.42 3.23 28.15
N HIS A 119 -11.88 4.40 28.47
CA HIS A 119 -11.21 4.65 29.73
C HIS A 119 -12.21 4.62 30.90
N SER A 120 -11.98 3.77 31.89
CA SER A 120 -12.77 3.73 33.13
C SER A 120 -11.90 3.29 34.31
N GLU A 121 -12.46 3.27 35.53
CA GLU A 121 -11.75 2.73 36.70
C GLU A 121 -11.40 1.24 36.52
N GLU A 122 -12.26 0.47 35.85
CA GLU A 122 -12.07 -0.95 35.54
C GLU A 122 -11.15 -1.17 34.33
N ALA A 123 -11.05 -0.18 33.44
CA ALA A 123 -10.24 -0.21 32.23
C ALA A 123 -9.28 1.00 32.16
N PRO A 124 -8.33 1.13 33.10
CA PRO A 124 -7.45 2.30 33.18
C PRO A 124 -6.48 2.43 32.01
N ASN A 125 -6.29 1.36 31.23
CA ASN A 125 -5.46 1.35 30.02
C ASN A 125 -6.23 1.69 28.75
N GLY A 126 -7.56 1.84 28.83
CA GLY A 126 -8.40 2.23 27.71
C GLY A 126 -8.03 3.62 27.20
N LEU A 127 -7.89 3.75 25.89
CA LEU A 127 -7.57 5.00 25.21
C LEU A 127 -8.77 5.61 24.49
N ASN A 128 -9.90 4.91 24.33
CA ASN A 128 -11.13 5.58 23.92
C ASN A 128 -11.66 6.46 25.06
N PRO A 129 -12.33 7.60 24.75
CA PRO A 129 -12.95 8.45 25.77
C PRO A 129 -13.89 7.65 26.69
N GLY A 130 -13.77 7.85 28.00
CA GLY A 130 -14.67 7.22 28.97
C GLY A 130 -16.13 7.64 28.79
N GLU A 131 -16.33 8.94 28.53
CA GLU A 131 -17.57 9.50 27.99
C GLU A 131 -17.24 10.11 26.62
N GLY A 132 -17.98 9.73 25.58
CA GLY A 132 -17.75 10.24 24.22
C GLY A 132 -17.83 9.17 23.12
N PRO A 133 -17.43 9.52 21.88
CA PRO A 133 -17.47 8.60 20.75
C PRO A 133 -16.41 7.49 20.89
N ILE A 134 -16.71 6.30 20.35
CA ILE A 134 -15.70 5.28 20.10
C ILE A 134 -14.94 5.70 18.85
N ILE A 135 -13.78 6.31 19.06
CA ILE A 135 -13.00 6.95 18.01
C ILE A 135 -11.75 6.16 17.65
N PHE A 136 -11.11 5.48 18.60
CA PHE A 136 -9.95 4.64 18.35
C PHE A 136 -10.37 3.22 17.98
N GLU A 137 -10.14 2.82 16.73
CA GLU A 137 -10.56 1.50 16.22
C GLU A 137 -9.39 0.51 16.17
N GLN A 138 -8.19 0.97 15.80
CA GLN A 138 -7.02 0.12 15.71
C GLN A 138 -5.70 0.90 15.75
N VAL A 139 -4.64 0.26 16.25
CA VAL A 139 -3.25 0.60 15.93
C VAL A 139 -2.60 -0.51 15.09
N LEU A 140 -1.98 -0.13 13.97
CA LEU A 140 -1.14 -0.97 13.13
C LEU A 140 0.33 -0.66 13.43
N GLU A 141 1.18 -1.69 13.47
CA GLU A 141 2.63 -1.57 13.67
C GLU A 141 3.40 -2.13 12.47
N GLN A 142 4.44 -1.40 12.05
CA GLN A 142 5.42 -1.81 11.05
C GLN A 142 6.84 -1.54 11.57
N ASP A 143 7.71 -2.54 11.46
CA ASP A 143 9.06 -2.52 12.00
C ASP A 143 10.10 -2.35 10.89
N PHE A 144 11.12 -1.51 11.11
CA PHE A 144 12.16 -1.22 10.12
C PHE A 144 13.55 -1.57 10.64
N TRP A 145 14.24 -2.45 9.91
CA TRP A 145 15.60 -2.91 10.23
C TRP A 145 16.64 -2.17 9.39
N ASP A 146 17.68 -1.66 10.02
CA ASP A 146 18.83 -1.08 9.32
C ASP A 146 19.65 -2.22 8.67
N LYS A 147 19.79 -2.20 7.34
CA LYS A 147 20.50 -3.25 6.59
C LYS A 147 21.96 -3.43 7.00
N LYS A 148 22.63 -2.35 7.42
CA LYS A 148 24.06 -2.39 7.77
C LYS A 148 24.26 -2.81 9.21
N LYS A 149 23.37 -2.40 10.11
CA LYS A 149 23.44 -2.72 11.54
C LYS A 149 22.75 -4.02 11.91
N GLU A 150 21.96 -4.57 10.98
CA GLU A 150 21.23 -5.83 11.12
C GLU A 150 20.38 -5.88 12.39
N ARG A 151 19.67 -4.78 12.67
CA ARG A 151 18.82 -4.66 13.86
C ARG A 151 17.66 -3.70 13.62
N LEU A 152 16.62 -3.87 14.42
CA LEU A 152 15.52 -2.91 14.53
C LEU A 152 16.08 -1.49 14.77
N ALA A 153 15.64 -0.57 13.92
CA ALA A 153 16.15 0.79 13.86
C ALA A 153 15.03 1.83 13.81
N GLY A 154 13.79 1.43 13.61
CA GLY A 154 12.63 2.31 13.64
C GLY A 154 11.33 1.52 13.64
N ILE A 155 10.26 2.19 14.08
CA ILE A 155 8.90 1.68 14.10
C ILE A 155 8.00 2.74 13.49
N SER A 156 7.02 2.32 12.71
CA SER A 156 5.90 3.16 12.30
C SER A 156 4.61 2.60 12.86
N LEU A 157 3.75 3.49 13.37
CA LEU A 157 2.43 3.15 13.90
C LEU A 157 1.34 3.90 13.11
N GLY A 158 0.34 3.18 12.63
CA GLY A 158 -0.84 3.74 11.99
C GLY A 158 -2.02 3.66 12.95
N ILE A 159 -2.59 4.79 13.34
CA ILE A 159 -3.73 4.85 14.27
C ILE A 159 -4.99 5.11 13.47
N ALA A 160 -5.84 4.08 13.37
CA ALA A 160 -7.13 4.16 12.69
C ALA A 160 -8.18 4.78 13.62
N LEU A 161 -8.74 5.89 13.17
CA LEU A 161 -9.76 6.67 13.86
C LEU A 161 -11.08 6.58 13.10
N ASN A 162 -12.18 6.34 13.82
CA ASN A 162 -13.51 6.33 13.23
C ASN A 162 -13.95 7.76 12.85
N SER A 163 -14.62 7.91 11.71
CA SER A 163 -15.36 9.13 11.36
C SER A 163 -16.81 9.11 11.86
N GLU A 164 -17.30 7.94 12.30
CA GLU A 164 -18.66 7.72 12.78
C GLU A 164 -18.63 6.87 14.04
N THR A 165 -19.48 7.20 15.03
CA THR A 165 -19.69 6.39 16.23
C THR A 165 -21.15 5.93 16.31
N LYS A 166 -21.39 4.83 17.02
CA LYS A 166 -22.75 4.43 17.39
C LYS A 166 -23.07 4.94 18.80
N THR A 167 -24.19 5.64 18.93
CA THR A 167 -24.73 6.10 20.22
C THR A 167 -26.22 5.81 20.25
N ASP A 168 -26.69 5.08 21.26
CA ASP A 168 -28.10 4.69 21.40
C ASP A 168 -28.69 3.95 20.17
N GLY A 169 -27.85 3.22 19.45
CA GLY A 169 -28.23 2.49 18.22
C GLY A 169 -28.24 3.34 16.96
N GLU A 170 -28.05 4.67 17.06
CA GLU A 170 -27.92 5.58 15.93
C GLU A 170 -26.46 5.80 15.56
N THR A 171 -26.18 5.91 14.26
CA THR A 171 -24.84 6.26 13.75
C THR A 171 -24.74 7.77 13.66
N LYS A 172 -23.71 8.36 14.28
CA LYS A 172 -23.44 9.80 14.31
C LYS A 172 -22.05 10.07 13.76
N ASN A 173 -21.92 11.10 12.94
CA ASN A 173 -20.61 11.59 12.52
C ASN A 173 -19.85 12.15 13.74
N ILE A 174 -18.54 11.94 13.76
CA ILE A 174 -17.62 12.60 14.67
C ILE A 174 -17.03 13.78 13.90
N ASP A 175 -17.01 14.97 14.50
CA ASP A 175 -16.44 16.16 13.85
C ASP A 175 -14.91 16.08 13.77
N ASP A 176 -14.35 16.79 12.78
CA ASP A 176 -12.91 16.72 12.48
C ASP A 176 -12.03 17.26 13.62
N GLU A 177 -12.50 18.28 14.35
CA GLU A 177 -11.77 18.82 15.50
C GLU A 177 -11.62 17.75 16.60
N THR A 178 -12.71 17.03 16.89
CA THR A 178 -12.68 15.90 17.82
C THR A 178 -11.74 14.79 17.33
N ILE A 179 -11.79 14.42 16.04
CA ILE A 179 -10.89 13.40 15.45
C ILE A 179 -9.42 13.79 15.61
N VAL A 180 -9.08 15.05 15.31
CA VAL A 180 -7.70 15.55 15.44
C VAL A 180 -7.26 15.53 16.90
N ASN A 181 -8.06 16.08 17.81
CA ASN A 181 -7.67 16.24 19.22
C ASN A 181 -7.54 14.88 19.92
N GLU A 182 -8.53 14.01 19.76
CA GLU A 182 -8.48 12.67 20.35
C GLU A 182 -7.43 11.81 19.69
N GLY A 183 -7.27 11.87 18.36
CA GLY A 183 -6.23 11.16 17.65
C GLY A 183 -4.83 11.46 18.18
N LYS A 184 -4.51 12.75 18.41
CA LYS A 184 -3.23 13.17 18.99
C LYS A 184 -3.05 12.68 20.43
N ARG A 185 -4.12 12.70 21.25
CA ARG A 185 -4.11 12.17 22.62
C ARG A 185 -3.90 10.66 22.65
N ILE A 186 -4.60 9.93 21.80
CA ILE A 186 -4.47 8.47 21.65
C ILE A 186 -3.06 8.11 21.19
N ALA A 187 -2.50 8.83 20.21
CA ALA A 187 -1.12 8.62 19.74
C ALA A 187 -0.08 8.71 20.85
N GLN A 188 -0.24 9.67 21.75
CA GLN A 188 0.62 9.81 22.93
C GLN A 188 0.49 8.58 23.85
N GLY A 189 -0.73 8.12 24.15
CA GLY A 189 -0.96 6.92 24.97
C GLY A 189 -0.43 5.62 24.33
N VAL A 190 -0.56 5.48 23.01
CA VAL A 190 0.00 4.35 22.26
C VAL A 190 1.54 4.37 22.32
N LEU A 191 2.17 5.54 22.15
CA LEU A 191 3.62 5.69 22.29
C LEU A 191 4.08 5.26 23.70
N GLU A 192 3.41 5.73 24.75
CA GLU A 192 3.72 5.38 26.13
C GLU A 192 3.61 3.86 26.37
N ARG A 193 2.56 3.22 25.85
CA ARG A 193 2.42 1.76 25.88
C ARG A 193 3.59 1.07 25.18
N LEU A 194 3.95 1.50 23.98
CA LEU A 194 5.08 0.94 23.24
C LEU A 194 6.40 1.10 24.01
N ARG A 195 6.64 2.28 24.63
CA ARG A 195 7.85 2.54 25.43
C ARG A 195 7.94 1.71 26.71
N SER A 196 6.84 1.15 27.19
CA SER A 196 6.86 0.23 28.34
C SER A 196 7.51 -1.12 28.02
N TYR A 197 7.64 -1.48 26.74
CA TYR A 197 8.33 -2.68 26.30
C TYR A 197 9.85 -2.49 26.35
N LYS A 198 10.55 -3.48 26.89
CA LYS A 198 12.00 -3.49 27.02
C LYS A 198 12.69 -3.29 25.67
N GLY A 199 13.62 -2.33 25.61
CA GLY A 199 14.42 -2.06 24.42
C GLY A 199 13.79 -1.05 23.47
N MET A 200 12.57 -0.58 23.76
CA MET A 200 11.89 0.43 22.96
C MET A 200 12.24 1.86 23.39
N GLU A 201 13.09 2.10 24.38
CA GLU A 201 13.27 3.44 24.96
C GLU A 201 13.94 4.44 23.99
N LYS A 202 14.68 3.93 23.00
CA LYS A 202 15.53 4.73 22.09
C LYS A 202 15.27 4.49 20.60
N ILE A 203 14.27 3.69 20.25
CA ILE A 203 13.93 3.42 18.85
C ILE A 203 13.10 4.59 18.33
N PRO A 204 13.43 5.24 17.21
CA PRO A 204 12.55 6.23 16.59
C PRO A 204 11.17 5.63 16.29
N VAL A 205 10.10 6.36 16.61
CA VAL A 205 8.72 5.95 16.35
C VAL A 205 8.02 7.05 15.57
N THR A 206 7.60 6.75 14.35
CA THR A 206 6.74 7.63 13.55
C THR A 206 5.29 7.17 13.74
N ILE A 207 4.37 8.10 14.03
CA ILE A 207 2.94 7.80 14.18
C ILE A 207 2.16 8.60 13.15
N GLY A 208 1.36 7.91 12.33
CA GLY A 208 0.38 8.50 11.43
C GLY A 208 -1.04 8.34 11.99
N LEU A 209 -1.84 9.40 11.91
CA LEU A 209 -3.28 9.36 12.20
C LEU A 209 -4.04 9.15 10.90
N PHE A 210 -4.85 8.09 10.88
CA PHE A 210 -5.66 7.67 9.76
C PHE A 210 -7.13 7.86 10.08
N LYS A 211 -7.86 8.62 9.27
CA LYS A 211 -9.31 8.77 9.40
C LYS A 211 -9.99 7.77 8.49
N GLN A 212 -10.72 6.83 9.07
CA GLN A 212 -11.52 5.89 8.28
C GLN A 212 -12.64 6.62 7.55
N ALA A 213 -12.89 6.22 6.31
CA ALA A 213 -14.13 6.57 5.63
C ALA A 213 -15.29 5.69 6.12
N LYS A 214 -16.51 6.06 5.73
CA LYS A 214 -17.73 5.28 6.01
C LYS A 214 -17.63 3.90 5.35
N ALA A 215 -18.32 2.91 5.92
CA ALA A 215 -18.28 1.53 5.40
C ALA A 215 -18.75 1.39 3.93
N SER A 216 -19.63 2.30 3.47
CA SER A 216 -20.13 2.35 2.09
C SER A 216 -19.19 3.06 1.11
N ASP A 217 -18.14 3.70 1.61
CA ASP A 217 -17.17 4.42 0.79
C ASP A 217 -16.21 3.43 0.12
N ILE A 218 -16.11 3.53 -1.21
CA ILE A 218 -15.27 2.64 -2.02
C ILE A 218 -13.85 3.19 -2.24
N ALA A 219 -13.61 4.47 -1.92
CA ALA A 219 -12.28 5.07 -1.97
C ALA A 219 -11.50 4.74 -0.69
N GLY A 220 -12.20 4.65 0.45
CA GLY A 220 -11.59 4.42 1.76
C GLY A 220 -11.08 5.71 2.39
N GLY A 221 -10.49 5.57 3.58
CA GLY A 221 -9.95 6.66 4.37
C GLY A 221 -8.52 7.01 4.01
N ASP A 222 -7.99 8.01 4.72
CA ASP A 222 -6.70 8.65 4.45
C ASP A 222 -5.94 8.98 5.73
N TYR A 223 -4.62 9.18 5.59
CA TYR A 223 -3.79 9.78 6.62
C TYR A 223 -3.87 11.31 6.57
N PHE A 224 -4.08 11.95 7.72
CA PHE A 224 -4.22 13.41 7.79
C PHE A 224 -3.15 14.11 8.65
N ALA A 225 -2.42 13.37 9.49
CA ALA A 225 -1.36 13.94 10.32
C ALA A 225 -0.30 12.90 10.71
N LYS A 226 0.95 13.34 10.91
CA LYS A 226 2.02 12.55 11.50
C LYS A 226 2.84 13.30 12.53
N ALA A 227 3.44 12.55 13.45
CA ALA A 227 4.48 13.03 14.36
C ALA A 227 5.53 11.94 14.57
N THR A 228 6.75 12.34 14.91
CA THR A 228 7.84 11.40 15.20
C THR A 228 8.41 11.63 16.60
N SER A 229 8.63 10.55 17.33
CA SER A 229 9.40 10.50 18.58
C SER A 229 10.76 9.88 18.30
N GLU A 230 11.80 10.71 18.21
CA GLU A 230 13.19 10.25 18.00
C GLU A 230 13.69 9.36 19.14
N LYS A 231 13.23 9.62 20.37
CA LYS A 231 13.54 8.88 21.60
C LYS A 231 12.59 9.28 22.73
N GLY A 232 12.50 8.44 23.76
CA GLY A 232 11.70 8.75 24.95
C GLY A 232 10.20 8.70 24.67
N ASP A 233 9.41 9.17 25.62
CA ASP A 233 7.95 8.98 25.66
C ASP A 233 7.14 10.13 25.07
N LYS A 234 7.77 11.12 24.43
CA LYS A 234 7.05 12.28 23.85
C LYS A 234 7.10 12.28 22.34
N LEU A 235 5.97 12.62 21.73
CA LEU A 235 5.88 12.96 20.32
C LEU A 235 6.48 14.35 20.07
N GLY A 236 7.12 14.51 18.90
CA GLY A 236 7.55 15.81 18.40
C GLY A 236 6.38 16.62 17.84
N GLU A 237 6.72 17.63 17.04
CA GLU A 237 5.73 18.45 16.34
C GLU A 237 4.90 17.63 15.35
N TRP A 238 3.62 17.97 15.27
CA TRP A 238 2.71 17.38 14.29
C TRP A 238 2.87 18.08 12.94
N SER A 239 2.90 17.29 11.88
CA SER A 239 2.84 17.74 10.49
C SER A 239 1.55 17.22 9.87
N ASP A 240 0.86 18.09 9.14
CA ASP A 240 -0.31 17.68 8.37
C ASP A 240 0.13 16.80 7.19
N ILE A 241 -0.74 15.88 6.79
CA ILE A 241 -0.58 15.05 5.60
C ILE A 241 -1.71 15.43 4.66
N SER A 242 -1.36 15.82 3.44
CA SER A 242 -2.31 15.94 2.34
C SER A 242 -2.33 14.59 1.62
N GLU A 243 -3.25 13.70 1.99
CA GLU A 243 -3.53 12.46 1.29
C GLU A 243 -5.04 12.35 1.11
N GLU A 244 -5.49 12.03 -0.11
CA GLU A 244 -6.92 11.94 -0.43
C GLU A 244 -7.16 10.77 -1.38
N TYR A 245 -8.16 9.94 -1.08
CA TYR A 245 -8.66 8.91 -1.99
C TYR A 245 -10.01 9.36 -2.54
N VAL A 246 -10.11 9.50 -3.86
CA VAL A 246 -11.29 10.03 -4.54
C VAL A 246 -11.91 8.97 -5.45
N ALA A 247 -13.15 8.58 -5.18
CA ALA A 247 -13.93 7.77 -6.13
C ALA A 247 -14.34 8.62 -7.34
N LEU A 248 -14.02 8.17 -8.55
CA LEU A 248 -14.31 8.93 -9.76
C LEU A 248 -15.72 8.61 -10.27
N ILE A 249 -16.60 9.61 -10.26
CA ILE A 249 -17.99 9.48 -10.71
C ILE A 249 -18.20 10.40 -11.92
N PRO A 250 -18.23 9.87 -13.16
CA PRO A 250 -18.44 10.69 -14.34
C PRO A 250 -19.74 11.48 -14.27
N GLY A 251 -19.68 12.78 -14.55
CA GLY A 251 -20.83 13.68 -14.54
C GLY A 251 -21.20 14.24 -13.16
N THR A 252 -20.40 13.98 -12.11
CA THR A 252 -20.46 14.77 -10.87
C THR A 252 -19.58 16.01 -10.99
N GLU A 253 -20.10 17.15 -10.53
CA GLU A 253 -19.31 18.35 -10.26
C GLU A 253 -19.20 18.48 -8.75
N ASP A 254 -18.08 18.02 -8.19
CA ASP A 254 -17.73 18.16 -6.79
C ASP A 254 -16.43 18.97 -6.63
N ASP A 255 -16.12 19.36 -5.38
CA ASP A 255 -14.93 20.13 -5.06
C ASP A 255 -13.66 19.28 -4.92
N SER A 256 -13.69 18.00 -5.28
CA SER A 256 -12.52 17.12 -5.19
C SER A 256 -11.40 17.58 -6.12
N ILE A 257 -10.17 17.25 -5.78
CA ILE A 257 -9.02 17.52 -6.64
C ILE A 257 -9.14 16.84 -8.01
N ALA A 258 -9.73 15.63 -8.07
CA ALA A 258 -9.92 14.88 -9.30
C ALA A 258 -10.95 15.51 -10.26
N SER A 259 -11.91 16.26 -9.73
CA SER A 259 -12.83 17.06 -10.54
C SER A 259 -12.11 18.30 -11.08
N LYS A 260 -11.29 18.96 -10.25
CA LYS A 260 -10.56 20.19 -10.59
C LYS A 260 -9.46 19.97 -11.63
N ASP A 261 -8.74 18.85 -11.56
CA ASP A 261 -7.65 18.53 -12.51
C ASP A 261 -8.14 17.84 -13.80
N GLY A 262 -9.44 17.53 -13.87
CA GLY A 262 -10.10 16.93 -15.02
C GLY A 262 -9.97 15.41 -15.13
N LEU A 263 -9.44 14.73 -14.10
CA LEU A 263 -9.33 13.27 -14.08
C LEU A 263 -10.70 12.59 -14.16
N VAL A 264 -11.73 13.15 -13.53
CA VAL A 264 -13.12 12.64 -13.61
C VAL A 264 -13.62 12.60 -15.05
N ASN A 265 -13.33 13.63 -15.84
CA ASN A 265 -13.73 13.69 -17.26
C ASN A 265 -12.97 12.66 -18.11
N LYS A 266 -11.64 12.55 -17.90
CA LYS A 266 -10.82 11.53 -18.57
C LYS A 266 -11.33 10.11 -18.26
N TYR A 267 -11.66 9.84 -17.00
CA TYR A 267 -12.26 8.56 -16.61
C TYR A 267 -13.61 8.34 -17.31
N GLY A 268 -14.46 9.37 -17.41
CA GLY A 268 -15.71 9.31 -18.18
C GLY A 268 -15.50 8.92 -19.65
N ASP A 269 -14.53 9.54 -20.33
CA ASP A 269 -14.19 9.24 -21.73
C ASP A 269 -13.67 7.81 -21.90
N PHE A 270 -12.79 7.37 -21.01
CA PHE A 270 -12.30 5.99 -20.96
C PHE A 270 -13.46 5.01 -20.76
N LYS A 271 -14.33 5.29 -19.78
CA LYS A 271 -15.47 4.44 -19.43
C LYS A 271 -16.42 4.29 -20.63
N ASN A 272 -16.80 5.39 -21.26
CA ASN A 272 -17.67 5.39 -22.44
C ASN A 272 -17.05 4.59 -23.59
N SER A 273 -15.76 4.77 -23.86
CA SER A 273 -15.05 4.04 -24.91
C SER A 273 -15.03 2.52 -24.68
N VAL A 274 -14.87 2.08 -23.43
CA VAL A 274 -14.89 0.66 -23.05
C VAL A 274 -16.30 0.08 -23.15
N ASP A 275 -17.31 0.80 -22.65
CA ASP A 275 -18.70 0.35 -22.69
C ASP A 275 -19.25 0.28 -24.13
N ASP A 276 -18.88 1.23 -25.00
CA ASP A 276 -19.29 1.25 -26.41
C ASP A 276 -18.71 0.07 -27.22
N PHE A 277 -17.50 -0.37 -26.88
CA PHE A 277 -16.88 -1.51 -27.56
C PHE A 277 -17.52 -2.84 -27.11
N PHE A 278 -17.86 -2.99 -25.82
CA PHE A 278 -18.32 -4.25 -25.25
C PHE A 278 -19.66 -4.12 -24.51
N PRO A 279 -20.79 -4.54 -25.13
CA PRO A 279 -22.14 -4.34 -24.58
C PRO A 279 -22.48 -5.18 -23.32
N ASN A 280 -21.56 -6.02 -22.83
CA ASN A 280 -21.76 -6.93 -21.69
C ASN A 280 -20.97 -6.55 -20.42
N ASN A 281 -20.41 -5.33 -20.37
CA ASN A 281 -19.74 -4.84 -19.16
C ASN A 281 -20.75 -4.72 -18.00
N SER A 282 -20.45 -5.33 -16.85
CA SER A 282 -21.34 -5.34 -15.68
C SER A 282 -21.12 -4.16 -14.76
N GLY A 283 -19.96 -3.51 -14.84
CA GLY A 283 -19.68 -2.29 -14.12
C GLY A 283 -18.23 -1.85 -14.24
N MET A 284 -17.98 -0.58 -13.95
CA MET A 284 -16.64 -0.03 -13.85
C MET A 284 -16.59 0.96 -12.70
N SER A 285 -15.56 0.84 -11.87
CA SER A 285 -15.27 1.77 -10.79
C SER A 285 -13.83 2.24 -10.87
N ALA A 286 -13.58 3.44 -10.38
CA ALA A 286 -12.23 3.99 -10.31
C ALA A 286 -12.03 4.79 -9.03
N VAL A 287 -10.83 4.68 -8.47
CA VAL A 287 -10.36 5.43 -7.32
C VAL A 287 -9.01 6.03 -7.65
N ALA A 288 -8.85 7.32 -7.38
CA ALA A 288 -7.60 8.05 -7.52
C ALA A 288 -7.04 8.38 -6.12
N CYS A 289 -5.74 8.16 -5.93
CA CYS A 289 -5.02 8.53 -4.73
C CYS A 289 -4.16 9.75 -5.02
N TYR A 290 -4.36 10.82 -4.26
CA TYR A 290 -3.58 12.04 -4.30
C TYR A 290 -2.73 12.15 -3.04
N ARG A 291 -1.54 12.72 -3.20
CA ARG A 291 -0.70 13.15 -2.09
C ARG A 291 -0.06 14.48 -2.45
N ASP A 292 -0.10 15.43 -1.52
CA ASP A 292 0.41 16.80 -1.72
C ASP A 292 -0.13 17.44 -3.00
N ASP A 293 -1.43 17.26 -3.25
CA ASP A 293 -2.16 17.70 -4.45
C ASP A 293 -1.68 17.09 -5.77
N GLU A 294 -0.85 16.05 -5.74
CA GLU A 294 -0.36 15.33 -6.91
C GLU A 294 -0.96 13.92 -6.99
N LEU A 295 -1.45 13.54 -8.18
CA LEU A 295 -1.97 12.20 -8.44
C LEU A 295 -0.84 11.16 -8.33
N GLN A 296 -0.96 10.25 -7.38
CA GLN A 296 0.03 9.19 -7.15
C GLN A 296 -0.37 7.91 -7.89
N LYS A 297 -1.64 7.51 -7.79
CA LYS A 297 -2.15 6.26 -8.36
C LYS A 297 -3.60 6.39 -8.83
N LEU A 298 -3.89 5.84 -10.01
CA LEU A 298 -5.23 5.60 -10.51
C LEU A 298 -5.49 4.09 -10.55
N THR A 299 -6.51 3.64 -9.82
CA THR A 299 -6.97 2.24 -9.85
C THR A 299 -8.32 2.16 -10.51
N ILE A 300 -8.48 1.32 -11.54
CA ILE A 300 -9.74 1.07 -12.24
C ILE A 300 -10.07 -0.42 -12.14
N LYS A 301 -11.31 -0.74 -11.79
CA LYS A 301 -11.83 -2.11 -11.79
C LYS A 301 -12.95 -2.21 -12.81
N ILE A 302 -12.82 -3.16 -13.72
CA ILE A 302 -13.82 -3.49 -14.74
C ILE A 302 -14.40 -4.86 -14.38
N GLU A 303 -15.69 -4.90 -14.11
CA GLU A 303 -16.42 -6.12 -13.76
C GLU A 303 -17.22 -6.59 -14.97
N THR A 304 -16.95 -7.80 -15.45
CA THR A 304 -17.58 -8.33 -16.67
C THR A 304 -18.16 -9.73 -16.48
N LYS A 305 -19.14 -10.08 -17.31
CA LYS A 305 -19.69 -11.44 -17.39
C LYS A 305 -18.80 -12.30 -18.28
N TYR A 306 -18.74 -13.59 -17.94
CA TYR A 306 -17.99 -14.66 -18.59
C TYR A 306 -17.61 -14.39 -20.06
N PHE A 307 -16.30 -14.42 -20.34
CA PHE A 307 -15.73 -14.30 -21.67
C PHE A 307 -15.15 -15.64 -22.13
N GLY A 308 -15.16 -15.90 -23.43
CA GLY A 308 -14.22 -16.85 -24.00
C GLY A 308 -12.79 -16.30 -23.94
N GLU A 309 -11.78 -17.15 -23.84
CA GLU A 309 -10.36 -16.72 -23.73
C GLU A 309 -9.94 -15.72 -24.82
N THR A 310 -10.34 -15.96 -26.07
CA THR A 310 -10.04 -15.05 -27.20
C THR A 310 -10.73 -13.70 -27.08
N GLU A 311 -11.94 -13.66 -26.50
CA GLU A 311 -12.67 -12.42 -26.27
C GLU A 311 -12.01 -11.60 -25.16
N LEU A 312 -11.64 -12.25 -24.05
CA LEU A 312 -10.88 -11.65 -22.95
C LEU A 312 -9.54 -11.07 -23.41
N PHE A 313 -8.81 -11.79 -24.27
CA PHE A 313 -7.53 -11.32 -24.81
C PHE A 313 -7.71 -10.06 -25.66
N ASN A 314 -8.74 -10.02 -26.51
CA ASN A 314 -9.05 -8.83 -27.33
C ASN A 314 -9.58 -7.68 -26.47
N PHE A 315 -10.38 -7.98 -25.44
CA PHE A 315 -10.87 -7.02 -24.46
C PHE A 315 -9.70 -6.32 -23.74
N THR A 316 -8.77 -7.11 -23.20
CA THR A 316 -7.60 -6.62 -22.48
C THR A 316 -6.71 -5.74 -23.36
N GLN A 317 -6.49 -6.12 -24.62
CA GLN A 317 -5.74 -5.28 -25.58
C GLN A 317 -6.45 -3.96 -25.88
N PHE A 318 -7.78 -3.98 -26.05
CA PHE A 318 -8.54 -2.76 -26.30
C PHE A 318 -8.48 -1.82 -25.10
N VAL A 319 -8.74 -2.34 -23.90
CA VAL A 319 -8.63 -1.60 -22.64
C VAL A 319 -7.23 -0.96 -22.50
N GLY A 320 -6.17 -1.72 -22.76
CA GLY A 320 -4.80 -1.20 -22.71
C GLY A 320 -4.54 -0.06 -23.69
N LYS A 321 -5.00 -0.17 -24.94
CA LYS A 321 -4.86 0.91 -25.94
C LYS A 321 -5.65 2.15 -25.57
N THR A 322 -6.88 1.99 -25.10
CA THR A 322 -7.72 3.10 -24.65
C THR A 322 -7.10 3.79 -23.45
N ALA A 323 -6.60 3.02 -22.47
CA ALA A 323 -5.90 3.55 -21.31
C ALA A 323 -4.67 4.37 -21.71
N GLN A 324 -3.85 3.87 -22.65
CA GLN A 324 -2.69 4.59 -23.17
C GLN A 324 -3.09 5.92 -23.85
N SER A 325 -4.21 5.94 -24.57
CA SER A 325 -4.69 7.14 -25.24
C SER A 325 -5.26 8.20 -24.28
N VAL A 326 -5.90 7.77 -23.19
CA VAL A 326 -6.63 8.66 -22.27
C VAL A 326 -5.75 9.09 -21.09
N PHE A 327 -4.98 8.16 -20.52
CA PHE A 327 -4.25 8.31 -19.27
C PHE A 327 -2.75 8.54 -19.48
N ASN A 328 -2.39 9.58 -20.22
CA ASN A 328 -1.02 10.10 -20.19
C ASN A 328 -0.81 10.95 -18.92
N LEU A 329 -0.72 10.28 -17.76
CA LEU A 329 -0.64 10.90 -16.43
C LEU A 329 0.73 10.59 -15.79
N PRO A 330 1.30 11.48 -14.97
CA PRO A 330 2.53 11.25 -14.21
C PRO A 330 2.28 10.39 -12.95
N ALA A 331 1.46 9.36 -13.06
CA ALA A 331 0.96 8.54 -11.95
C ALA A 331 1.08 7.05 -12.26
N GLU A 332 1.07 6.22 -11.22
CA GLU A 332 0.82 4.80 -11.38
C GLU A 332 -0.60 4.56 -11.89
N LEU A 333 -0.75 3.61 -12.81
CA LEU A 333 -2.06 3.13 -13.26
C LEU A 333 -2.15 1.64 -13.05
N GLU A 334 -3.27 1.20 -12.48
CA GLU A 334 -3.65 -0.20 -12.39
C GLU A 334 -5.09 -0.37 -12.85
N ILE A 335 -5.30 -1.17 -13.90
CA ILE A 335 -6.63 -1.57 -14.36
C ILE A 335 -6.76 -3.08 -14.17
N GLN A 336 -7.76 -3.50 -13.42
CA GLN A 336 -8.11 -4.91 -13.23
C GLN A 336 -9.37 -5.24 -14.01
N ILE A 337 -9.32 -6.34 -14.78
CA ILE A 337 -10.47 -6.90 -15.50
C ILE A 337 -10.88 -8.17 -14.75
N ASN A 338 -12.04 -8.11 -14.11
CA ASN A 338 -12.52 -9.11 -13.19
C ASN A 338 -13.76 -9.82 -13.75
N THR A 339 -13.83 -11.12 -13.48
CA THR A 339 -14.98 -11.99 -13.74
C THR A 339 -15.45 -12.63 -12.43
N LEU A 340 -16.53 -13.40 -12.48
CA LEU A 340 -16.97 -14.21 -11.33
C LEU A 340 -15.91 -15.23 -10.87
N GLU A 341 -14.96 -15.60 -11.71
CA GLU A 341 -13.87 -16.53 -11.40
C GLU A 341 -12.62 -15.82 -10.85
N GLY A 342 -12.62 -14.48 -10.82
CA GLY A 342 -11.50 -13.65 -10.39
C GLY A 342 -10.94 -12.78 -11.50
N THR A 343 -9.78 -12.17 -11.23
CA THR A 343 -9.07 -11.30 -12.18
C THR A 343 -8.56 -12.11 -13.37
N LYS A 344 -8.95 -11.68 -14.56
CA LYS A 344 -8.65 -12.32 -15.84
C LYS A 344 -7.81 -11.43 -16.77
N GLY A 345 -7.63 -10.16 -16.44
CA GLY A 345 -6.63 -9.32 -17.08
C GLY A 345 -6.19 -8.16 -16.22
N THR A 346 -4.98 -7.67 -16.46
CA THR A 346 -4.42 -6.48 -15.83
C THR A 346 -3.76 -5.57 -16.86
N ILE A 347 -3.88 -4.27 -16.66
CA ILE A 347 -3.09 -3.26 -17.35
C ILE A 347 -2.40 -2.42 -16.28
N THR A 348 -1.08 -2.32 -16.35
CA THR A 348 -0.29 -1.58 -15.37
C THR A 348 0.64 -0.58 -16.06
N LYS A 349 0.84 0.57 -15.43
CA LYS A 349 1.90 1.52 -15.75
C LYS A 349 2.51 1.98 -14.43
N ALA A 350 3.83 1.84 -14.32
CA ALA A 350 4.56 2.30 -13.14
C ALA A 350 4.65 3.83 -13.10
N LEU A 351 4.82 4.38 -11.90
CA LEU A 351 5.09 5.81 -11.70
C LEU A 351 6.27 6.28 -12.57
N ASN A 352 6.12 7.41 -13.24
CA ASN A 352 7.13 8.01 -14.14
C ASN A 352 7.55 7.12 -15.34
N SER A 353 6.74 6.14 -15.72
CA SER A 353 6.93 5.35 -16.95
C SER A 353 5.93 5.75 -18.04
N ASP A 354 6.35 5.67 -19.30
CA ASP A 354 5.46 5.77 -20.46
C ASP A 354 4.98 4.39 -20.94
N GLU A 355 5.51 3.31 -20.34
CA GLU A 355 5.22 1.94 -20.74
C GLU A 355 3.99 1.39 -20.02
N PHE A 356 3.03 0.91 -20.82
CA PHE A 356 1.85 0.19 -20.37
C PHE A 356 2.05 -1.31 -20.60
N ASN A 357 1.86 -2.09 -19.54
CA ASN A 357 1.98 -3.54 -19.55
C ASN A 357 0.60 -4.15 -19.41
N ALA A 358 0.14 -4.84 -20.46
CA ALA A 358 -1.12 -5.58 -20.45
C ALA A 358 -0.85 -7.08 -20.31
N HIS A 359 -1.60 -7.75 -19.44
CA HIS A 359 -1.54 -9.20 -19.24
C HIS A 359 -2.95 -9.77 -19.16
N ALA A 360 -3.18 -10.91 -19.81
CA ALA A 360 -4.40 -11.69 -19.68
C ALA A 360 -4.03 -13.03 -19.04
N PHE A 361 -4.83 -13.46 -18.06
CA PHE A 361 -4.62 -14.71 -17.34
C PHE A 361 -5.47 -15.80 -17.96
N ASP A 362 -4.84 -16.95 -18.20
CA ASP A 362 -5.50 -18.17 -18.68
C ASP A 362 -6.29 -18.85 -17.53
#